data_AF-A0A2V8V8J6-F1
#
_entry.id   AF-A0A2V8V8J6-F1
#
_cell.length_a   1.000
_cell.length_b   1.000
_cell.length_c   1.000
_cell.angle_alpha   90.00
_cell.angle_beta   90.00
_cell.angle_gamma   90.00
#
_symmetry.space_group_name_H-M   'P 1'
#
loop_
_entity.id
_entity.type
_entity.pdbx_description
1 polymer ?
#
loop_
_entity_poly.entity_id
_entity_poly.type
_entity_poly.pdbx_seq_one_letter_code
_entity_poly.pdbx_strand_id
1 'polypeptide(L)'
;MKQAFMAFAIAVCPLLCGFADEVLQPPGPVIVVQFLGFSDTQAAQFTQLLQTLQATAGGLQQQIGPKQQALVTLLSSAQPDPATVGKLFLEIHVLQQQFGQALQSYHESFLALLTSDQRQKTQAVVQAAQLLPAVKAFAEVRLIEPPR
;
A
#
# COMPACT_ATOMS: atom_id res chain seq x y z
N MET A 1 -41.28 -9.60 22.17
CA MET A 1 -40.81 -9.52 23.57
C MET A 1 -39.28 -9.49 23.51
N LYS A 2 -38.52 -8.50 23.99
CA LYS A 2 -38.78 -7.35 24.84
C LYS A 2 -37.73 -6.29 24.47
N GLN A 3 -38.20 -5.08 24.20
CA GLN A 3 -37.40 -3.87 24.01
C GLN A 3 -37.03 -3.27 25.38
N ALA A 4 -36.15 -2.26 25.32
CA ALA A 4 -35.80 -1.27 26.35
C ALA A 4 -34.50 -1.57 27.13
N PHE A 5 -33.58 -0.64 27.39
CA PHE A 5 -33.70 0.82 27.53
C PHE A 5 -32.41 1.53 27.10
N MET A 6 -32.61 2.69 26.49
CA MET A 6 -31.64 3.75 26.23
C MET A 6 -31.45 4.59 27.52
N ALA A 7 -30.20 4.86 27.91
CA ALA A 7 -29.78 5.94 28.81
C ALA A 7 -28.26 6.12 28.58
N PHE A 8 -27.79 6.99 27.69
CA PHE A 8 -27.61 8.43 27.90
C PHE A 8 -26.90 8.76 29.22
N ALA A 9 -25.57 8.67 29.20
CA ALA A 9 -24.71 9.47 30.04
C ALA A 9 -23.91 10.42 29.13
N ILE A 10 -24.51 11.57 28.83
CA ILE A 10 -23.75 12.75 28.43
C ILE A 10 -22.88 13.12 29.63
N ALA A 11 -21.59 12.80 29.56
CA ALA A 11 -20.58 13.52 30.32
C ALA A 11 -20.17 14.74 29.49
N VAL A 12 -20.97 15.81 29.58
CA VAL A 12 -20.49 17.16 29.30
C VAL A 12 -19.47 17.46 30.39
N CYS A 13 -18.21 17.25 30.06
CA CYS A 13 -17.08 17.78 30.79
C CYS A 13 -16.67 19.05 30.02
N PRO A 14 -17.11 20.25 30.43
CA PRO A 14 -16.65 21.47 29.79
C PRO A 14 -15.31 21.85 30.43
N LEU A 15 -14.41 22.37 29.58
CA LEU A 15 -13.20 23.12 29.94
C LEU A 15 -11.99 22.27 30.33
N LEU A 16 -11.18 21.88 29.33
CA LEU A 16 -9.83 22.44 29.08
C LEU A 16 -9.04 21.51 28.14
N CYS A 17 -8.53 22.10 27.06
CA CYS A 17 -7.38 21.66 26.27
C CYS A 17 -7.50 20.43 25.34
N GLY A 18 -7.72 20.73 24.06
CA GLY A 18 -6.99 20.09 22.97
C GLY A 18 -7.58 18.82 22.38
N PHE A 19 -8.54 18.95 21.47
CA PHE A 19 -8.57 18.03 20.34
C PHE A 19 -7.23 18.22 19.62
N ALA A 20 -6.33 17.25 19.77
CA ALA A 20 -5.21 17.13 18.86
C ALA A 20 -5.82 16.99 17.46
N ASP A 21 -5.58 18.01 16.65
CA ASP A 21 -5.80 18.01 15.22
C ASP A 21 -5.00 16.83 14.66
N GLU A 22 -5.62 15.65 14.51
CA GLU A 22 -5.04 14.59 13.70
C GLU A 22 -5.17 15.09 12.26
N VAL A 23 -4.16 15.86 11.83
CA VAL A 23 -4.10 16.44 10.49
C VAL A 23 -4.32 15.29 9.51
N LEU A 24 -5.49 15.26 8.88
CA LEU A 24 -5.90 14.22 7.95
C LEU A 24 -4.94 14.27 6.75
N GLN A 25 -3.85 13.49 6.81
CA GLN A 25 -2.86 13.52 5.74
C GLN A 25 -3.52 13.06 4.43
N PRO A 26 -3.32 13.81 3.33
CA PRO A 26 -3.96 13.48 2.07
C PRO A 26 -3.53 12.06 1.61
N PRO A 27 -4.42 11.31 0.94
CA PRO A 27 -4.07 9.98 0.43
C PRO A 27 -2.84 10.02 -0.47
N GLY A 28 -2.02 8.96 -0.43
CA GLY A 28 -0.79 8.87 -1.23
C GLY A 28 -0.95 9.25 -2.72
N PRO A 29 -1.99 8.78 -3.44
CA PRO A 29 -2.22 9.19 -4.83
C PRO A 29 -2.41 10.70 -5.02
N VAL A 30 -3.07 11.37 -4.07
CA VAL A 30 -3.29 12.82 -4.09
C VAL A 30 -1.95 13.56 -3.93
N ILE A 31 -1.10 13.10 -3.01
CA ILE A 31 0.24 13.66 -2.80
C ILE A 31 1.07 13.55 -4.09
N VAL A 32 1.05 12.38 -4.75
CA VAL A 32 1.80 12.16 -6.00
C VAL A 32 1.35 13.11 -7.11
N VAL A 33 0.03 13.26 -7.30
CA VAL A 33 -0.55 14.17 -8.30
C VAL A 33 -0.11 15.61 -8.05
N GLN A 34 -0.19 16.07 -6.80
CA GLN A 34 0.20 17.43 -6.42
C GLN A 34 1.72 17.66 -6.58
N PHE A 35 2.54 16.74 -6.08
CA PHE A 35 4.00 16.87 -6.12
C PHE A 35 4.56 16.87 -7.55
N LEU A 36 4.07 15.96 -8.38
CA LEU A 36 4.48 15.88 -9.79
C LEU A 36 3.82 16.96 -10.65
N GLY A 37 2.74 17.58 -10.17
CA GLY A 37 1.99 18.59 -10.91
C GLY A 37 1.35 17.99 -12.15
N PHE A 38 0.60 16.90 -11.98
CA PHE A 38 -0.10 16.25 -13.09
C PHE A 38 -1.18 17.17 -13.65
N SER A 39 -1.33 17.15 -14.98
CA SER A 39 -2.55 17.66 -15.62
C SER A 39 -3.75 16.77 -15.28
N ASP A 40 -4.96 17.27 -15.51
CA ASP A 40 -6.19 16.49 -15.28
C ASP A 40 -6.18 15.16 -16.06
N THR A 41 -5.69 15.20 -17.30
CA THR A 41 -5.52 14.00 -18.14
C THR A 41 -4.53 13.03 -17.51
N GLN A 42 -3.37 13.51 -17.04
CA GLN A 42 -2.38 12.65 -16.39
C GLN A 42 -2.92 12.07 -15.07
N ALA A 43 -3.65 12.86 -14.28
CA ALA A 43 -4.26 12.40 -13.03
C ALA A 43 -5.32 11.31 -13.27
N ALA A 44 -6.13 11.45 -14.32
CA ALA A 44 -7.09 10.42 -14.74
C ALA A 44 -6.38 9.13 -15.18
N GLN A 45 -5.33 9.25 -16.00
CA GLN A 45 -4.52 8.11 -16.44
C GLN A 45 -3.83 7.40 -15.27
N PHE A 46 -3.26 8.15 -14.33
CA PHE A 46 -2.65 7.60 -13.12
C PHE A 46 -3.66 6.86 -12.24
N THR A 47 -4.86 7.41 -12.08
CA THR A 47 -5.95 6.75 -11.35
C THR A 47 -6.34 5.43 -12.01
N GLN A 48 -6.42 5.40 -13.34
CA GLN A 48 -6.71 4.17 -14.10
C GLN A 48 -5.60 3.12 -13.93
N LEU A 49 -4.33 3.54 -13.90
CA LEU A 49 -3.20 2.63 -13.64
C LEU A 49 -3.31 2.00 -12.24
N LEU A 50 -3.65 2.80 -11.22
CA LEU A 50 -3.85 2.30 -9.85
C LEU A 50 -5.02 1.32 -9.76
N GLN A 51 -6.15 1.63 -10.41
CA GLN A 51 -7.33 0.74 -10.44
C GLN A 51 -7.01 -0.59 -11.14
N THR A 52 -6.29 -0.53 -12.25
CA THR A 52 -5.84 -1.73 -12.99
C THR A 52 -4.94 -2.61 -12.13
N LEU A 53 -3.98 -2.01 -11.43
CA LEU A 53 -3.10 -2.73 -10.50
C LEU A 53 -3.91 -3.37 -9.37
N GLN A 54 -4.83 -2.62 -8.75
CA GLN A 54 -5.67 -3.13 -7.66
C GLN A 54 -6.57 -4.28 -8.09
N ALA A 55 -7.22 -4.18 -9.25
CA ALA A 55 -8.05 -5.24 -9.80
C ALA A 55 -7.23 -6.51 -10.09
N THR A 56 -6.06 -6.35 -10.70
CA THR A 56 -5.15 -7.46 -11.00
C THR A 56 -4.65 -8.13 -9.71
N ALA A 57 -4.19 -7.32 -8.74
CA ALA A 57 -3.75 -7.78 -7.43
C ALA A 57 -4.85 -8.55 -6.70
N GLY A 58 -6.06 -8.00 -6.66
CA GLY A 58 -7.22 -8.61 -6.02
C GLY A 58 -7.56 -9.97 -6.64
N GLY A 59 -7.59 -10.04 -7.97
CA GLY A 59 -7.86 -11.29 -8.69
C GLY A 59 -6.79 -12.37 -8.47
N LEU A 60 -5.51 -11.99 -8.41
CA LEU A 60 -4.42 -12.92 -8.06
C LEU A 60 -4.52 -13.40 -6.61
N GLN A 61 -4.83 -12.49 -5.68
CA GLN A 61 -4.96 -12.85 -4.27
C GLN A 61 -6.15 -13.78 -4.00
N GLN A 62 -7.27 -13.60 -4.70
CA GLN A 62 -8.41 -14.51 -4.66
C GLN A 62 -8.05 -15.93 -5.14
N GLN A 63 -7.06 -16.08 -6.03
CA GLN A 63 -6.56 -17.38 -6.47
C GLN A 63 -5.52 -17.97 -5.51
N ILE A 64 -4.66 -17.13 -4.94
CA ILE A 64 -3.59 -17.55 -4.02
C ILE A 64 -4.16 -18.07 -2.70
N GLY A 65 -5.12 -17.36 -2.10
CA GLY A 65 -5.63 -17.66 -0.76
C GLY A 65 -6.12 -19.12 -0.59
N PRO A 66 -7.02 -19.61 -1.45
CA PRO A 66 -7.47 -21.00 -1.38
C PRO A 66 -6.35 -22.03 -1.59
N LYS A 67 -5.38 -21.75 -2.46
CA LYS A 67 -4.24 -22.65 -2.71
C LYS A 67 -3.30 -22.73 -1.51
N GLN A 68 -3.03 -21.60 -0.86
CA GLN A 68 -2.27 -21.56 0.39
C GLN A 68 -2.99 -22.34 1.49
N GLN A 69 -4.30 -22.18 1.63
CA GLN A 69 -5.08 -22.93 2.60
C GLN A 69 -5.03 -24.44 2.32
N ALA A 70 -5.17 -24.86 1.05
CA ALA A 70 -5.06 -26.26 0.64
C ALA A 70 -3.68 -26.83 0.96
N LEU A 71 -2.61 -26.06 0.71
CA LEU A 71 -1.24 -26.46 1.00
C LEU A 71 -1.03 -26.65 2.51
N VAL A 72 -1.48 -25.71 3.34
CA VAL A 72 -1.39 -25.81 4.81
C VAL A 72 -2.15 -27.02 5.33
N THR A 73 -3.37 -27.26 4.83
CA THR A 73 -4.18 -28.45 5.19
C THR A 73 -3.46 -29.74 4.81
N LEU A 74 -2.90 -29.82 3.61
CA LEU A 74 -2.18 -31.01 3.14
C LEU A 74 -0.95 -31.31 3.99
N LEU A 75 -0.14 -30.29 4.28
CA LEU A 75 1.05 -30.41 5.13
C LEU A 75 0.75 -30.79 6.58
N SER A 76 -0.48 -30.54 7.04
CA SER A 76 -0.94 -30.91 8.39
C SER A 76 -1.49 -32.35 8.47
N SER A 77 -1.60 -33.05 7.34
CA SER A 77 -2.10 -34.43 7.29
C SER A 77 -1.05 -35.44 7.77
N ALA A 78 -1.48 -36.64 8.18
CA ALA A 78 -0.59 -37.67 8.70
C ALA A 78 0.43 -38.19 7.64
N GLN A 79 0.06 -38.13 6.36
CA GLN A 79 0.90 -38.52 5.22
C GLN A 79 0.64 -37.55 4.06
N PRO A 80 1.29 -36.38 4.03
CA PRO A 80 1.14 -35.43 2.92
C PRO A 80 1.65 -36.05 1.62
N ASP A 81 0.85 -35.98 0.56
CA ASP A 81 1.29 -36.39 -0.78
C ASP A 81 2.28 -35.37 -1.37
N PRO A 82 3.56 -35.75 -1.60
CA PRO A 82 4.57 -34.83 -2.10
C PRO A 82 4.25 -34.27 -3.49
N ALA A 83 3.57 -35.05 -4.34
CA ALA A 83 3.22 -34.60 -5.69
C ALA A 83 2.21 -33.45 -5.65
N THR A 84 1.18 -33.59 -4.81
CA THR A 84 0.17 -32.54 -4.61
C THR A 84 0.77 -31.29 -3.92
N VAL A 85 1.69 -31.47 -2.96
CA VAL A 85 2.44 -30.36 -2.35
C VAL A 85 3.22 -29.58 -3.41
N GLY A 86 4.01 -30.28 -4.24
CA GLY A 86 4.82 -29.65 -5.29
C GLY A 86 3.97 -28.90 -6.31
N LYS A 87 2.83 -29.48 -6.71
CA LYS A 87 1.87 -28.82 -7.61
C LYS A 87 1.35 -27.51 -7.02
N LEU A 88 0.82 -27.54 -5.79
CA LEU A 88 0.28 -26.35 -5.13
C LEU A 88 1.34 -25.25 -4.96
N PHE A 89 2.56 -25.65 -4.60
CA PHE A 89 3.69 -24.72 -4.45
C PHE A 89 4.01 -24.02 -5.77
N LEU A 90 4.14 -24.76 -6.88
CA LEU A 90 4.42 -24.18 -8.20
C LEU A 90 3.30 -23.27 -8.68
N GLU A 91 2.04 -23.65 -8.46
CA GLU A 91 0.89 -22.81 -8.82
C GLU A 91 0.90 -21.48 -8.04
N ILE A 92 1.17 -21.50 -6.74
CA ILE A 92 1.30 -20.28 -5.92
C ILE A 92 2.48 -19.45 -6.42
N HIS A 93 3.62 -20.07 -6.71
CA HIS A 93 4.81 -19.37 -7.21
C HIS A 93 4.53 -18.64 -8.52
N VAL A 94 3.84 -19.27 -9.47
CA VAL A 94 3.45 -18.64 -10.74
C VAL A 94 2.54 -17.43 -10.49
N LEU A 95 1.56 -17.54 -9.59
CA LEU A 95 0.67 -16.42 -9.25
C LEU A 95 1.43 -15.25 -8.58
N GLN A 96 2.44 -15.55 -7.75
CA GLN A 96 3.32 -14.54 -7.17
C GLN A 96 4.18 -13.86 -8.23
N GLN A 97 4.71 -14.61 -9.21
CA GLN A 97 5.43 -14.03 -10.35
C GLN A 97 4.53 -13.11 -11.18
N GLN A 98 3.28 -13.50 -11.43
CA GLN A 98 2.31 -12.66 -12.13
C GLN A 98 2.04 -11.35 -11.38
N PHE A 99 2.01 -11.38 -10.04
CA PHE A 99 1.89 -10.17 -9.24
C PHE A 99 3.10 -9.25 -9.41
N GLY A 100 4.31 -9.81 -9.38
CA GLY A 100 5.54 -9.06 -9.65
C GLY A 100 5.56 -8.43 -11.05
N GLN A 101 5.10 -9.16 -12.07
CA GLN A 101 4.94 -8.64 -13.43
C GLN A 101 3.93 -7.50 -13.49
N ALA A 102 2.78 -7.61 -12.80
CA ALA A 102 1.79 -6.54 -12.75
C ALA A 102 2.35 -5.26 -12.12
N LEU A 103 3.13 -5.37 -11.05
CA LEU A 103 3.83 -4.23 -10.44
C LEU A 103 4.85 -3.59 -11.40
N GLN A 104 5.63 -4.41 -12.09
CA GLN A 104 6.61 -3.92 -13.06
C GLN A 104 5.93 -3.18 -14.22
N SER A 105 4.88 -3.76 -14.81
CA SER A 105 4.13 -3.13 -15.89
C SER A 105 3.43 -1.84 -15.44
N TYR A 106 2.90 -1.81 -14.20
CA TYR A 106 2.38 -0.58 -13.61
C TYR A 106 3.46 0.50 -13.51
N HIS A 107 4.64 0.14 -13.00
CA HIS A 107 5.75 1.09 -12.84
C HIS A 107 6.24 1.65 -14.18
N GLU A 108 6.41 0.79 -15.18
CA GLU A 108 6.80 1.20 -16.54
C GLU A 108 5.75 2.12 -17.17
N SER A 109 4.46 1.79 -17.03
CA SER A 109 3.36 2.61 -17.52
C SER A 109 3.28 3.96 -16.80
N PHE A 110 3.56 3.98 -15.49
CA PHE A 110 3.65 5.20 -14.71
C PHE A 110 4.81 6.08 -15.21
N LEU A 111 6.00 5.54 -15.43
CA LEU A 111 7.14 6.32 -15.94
C LEU A 111 6.91 6.84 -17.36
N ALA A 112 6.19 6.09 -18.20
CA ALA A 112 5.80 6.51 -19.54
C ALA A 112 4.80 7.67 -19.55
N LEU A 113 3.99 7.80 -18.49
CA LEU A 113 3.06 8.92 -18.30
C LEU A 113 3.78 10.26 -18.01
N LEU A 114 4.98 10.18 -17.45
CA LEU A 114 5.71 11.35 -16.94
C LEU A 114 6.42 12.12 -18.05
N THR A 115 6.43 13.44 -17.92
CA THR A 115 7.37 14.31 -18.66
C THR A 115 8.80 14.11 -18.15
N SER A 116 9.79 14.64 -18.88
CA SER A 116 11.19 14.61 -18.44
C SER A 116 11.38 15.22 -17.05
N ASP A 117 10.78 16.39 -16.81
CA ASP A 117 10.86 17.10 -15.53
C ASP A 117 10.21 16.31 -14.40
N GLN A 118 9.06 15.69 -14.66
CA GLN A 118 8.35 14.85 -13.69
C GLN A 118 9.15 13.57 -13.36
N ARG A 119 9.86 12.97 -14.34
CA ARG A 119 10.78 11.86 -14.08
C ARG A 119 11.93 12.30 -13.17
N GLN A 120 12.49 13.49 -13.39
CA GLN A 120 13.55 14.02 -12.52
C GLN A 120 13.06 14.24 -11.09
N LYS A 121 11.84 14.78 -10.90
CA LYS A 121 11.21 14.87 -9.57
C LYS A 121 11.05 13.50 -8.91
N THR A 122 10.62 12.49 -9.67
CA THR A 122 10.48 11.11 -9.17
C THR A 122 11.83 10.55 -8.73
N GLN A 123 12.90 10.77 -9.52
CA GLN A 123 14.24 10.35 -9.16
C GLN A 123 14.75 11.05 -7.89
N ALA A 124 14.41 12.33 -7.68
CA ALA A 124 14.74 13.05 -6.46
C ALA A 124 14.07 12.42 -5.22
N VAL A 125 12.83 11.94 -5.34
CA VAL A 125 12.17 11.20 -4.25
C VAL A 125 12.91 9.90 -3.94
N VAL A 126 13.35 9.16 -4.96
CA VAL A 126 14.15 7.93 -4.77
C VAL A 126 15.47 8.23 -4.04
N GLN A 127 16.17 9.29 -4.45
CA GLN A 127 17.41 9.71 -3.79
C GLN A 127 17.15 10.17 -2.34
N ALA A 128 16.09 10.93 -2.09
CA ALA A 128 15.72 11.35 -0.75
C ALA A 128 15.38 10.16 0.15
N ALA A 129 14.71 9.12 -0.37
CA ALA A 129 14.41 7.91 0.37
C ALA A 129 15.69 7.18 0.84
N GLN A 130 16.74 7.17 0.02
CA GLN A 130 18.05 6.59 0.40
C GLN A 130 18.74 7.35 1.53
N LEU A 131 18.43 8.63 1.70
CA LEU A 131 19.01 9.48 2.73
C LEU A 131 18.28 9.39 4.08
N LEU A 132 17.11 8.76 4.16
CA LEU A 132 16.32 8.66 5.40
C LEU A 132 17.12 8.16 6.62
N PRO A 133 17.98 7.13 6.51
CA PRO A 133 18.79 6.69 7.65
C PRO A 133 19.77 7.76 8.14
N ALA A 134 20.39 8.49 7.21
CA ALA A 134 21.31 9.58 7.54
C ALA A 134 20.57 10.78 8.14
N VAL A 135 19.41 11.15 7.57
CA VAL A 135 18.53 12.18 8.11
C VAL A 135 18.15 11.85 9.56
N LYS A 136 17.77 10.59 9.84
CA LYS A 136 17.47 10.15 11.19
C LYS A 136 18.68 10.30 12.14
N ALA A 137 19.85 9.82 11.73
CA ALA A 137 21.07 9.91 12.53
C ALA A 137 21.46 11.38 12.83
N PHE A 138 21.37 12.27 11.85
CA PHE A 138 21.67 13.70 12.04
C PHE A 138 20.68 14.37 12.99
N ALA A 139 19.40 13.99 12.96
CA ALA A 139 18.39 14.51 13.89
C ALA A 139 18.61 14.01 15.33
N GLU A 140 19.06 12.76 15.50
CA GLU A 140 19.39 12.18 16.81
C GLU A 140 20.51 12.96 17.52
N VAL A 141 21.54 13.37 16.77
CA VAL A 141 22.64 14.19 17.28
C VAL A 141 22.40 15.70 17.18
N ARG A 142 21.16 16.13 16.89
CA ARG A 142 20.72 17.54 16.85
C ARG A 142 21.48 18.41 15.84
N LEU A 143 22.02 17.81 14.77
CA LEU A 143 22.63 18.55 13.66
C LEU A 143 21.59 19.11 12.69
N ILE A 144 20.39 18.52 12.66
CA ILE A 144 19.23 19.00 11.92
C ILE A 144 17.98 18.88 12.78
N GLU A 145 16.93 19.62 12.43
CA GLU A 145 15.59 19.39 13.00
C GLU A 145 15.04 18.04 12.53
N PRO A 146 14.35 17.28 13.41
CA PRO A 146 13.66 16.06 12.99
C PRO A 146 12.65 16.38 11.87
N PRO A 147 12.60 15.56 10.81
CA PRO A 147 11.57 15.73 9.78
C PRO A 147 10.19 15.64 10.44
N ARG A 148 9.31 16.60 10.13
CA ARG A 148 7.94 16.66 10.61
C ARG A 148 7.01 15.79 9.77
#